data_AF-A0A7X4EE83-F1
#
_entry.id   AF-A0A7X4EE83-F1
#
_cell.length_a   1.000
_cell.length_b   1.000
_cell.length_c   1.000
_cell.angle_alpha   90.00
_cell.angle_beta   90.00
_cell.angle_gamma   90.00
#
_symmetry.space_group_name_H-M   'P 1'
#
loop_
_entity.id
_entity.type
_entity.pdbx_description
1 polymer ?
#
loop_
_entity_poly.entity_id
_entity_poly.type
_entity_poly.pdbx_seq_one_letter_code
_entity_poly.pdbx_strand_id
1 'polypeptide(L)'
;MTTLIERARKWGEERDQRWLERGIRRGRLEGERKLVLRMATRRFGPGAADDLAPELAGVSDSDGVAAIAAKVFECKTVDELIEWARRSLPEAAR
;
A
#
# COMPACT_ATOMS: atom_id res chain seq x y z
N MET A 1 -23.15 31.56 21.34
CA MET A 1 -21.71 31.59 21.65
C MET A 1 -21.30 30.22 22.12
N THR A 2 -20.55 29.48 21.29
CA THR A 2 -20.06 28.14 21.63
C THR A 2 -18.94 28.25 22.65
N THR A 3 -19.04 27.51 23.75
CA THR A 3 -18.09 27.59 24.86
C THR A 3 -16.71 27.05 24.45
N LEU A 4 -15.66 27.42 25.19
CA LEU A 4 -14.31 26.84 24.99
C LEU A 4 -14.31 25.31 25.17
N ILE A 5 -15.18 24.79 26.03
CA ILE A 5 -15.33 23.36 26.32
C ILE A 5 -15.95 22.63 25.13
N GLU A 6 -17.00 23.18 24.52
CA GLU A 6 -17.62 22.60 23.31
C GLU A 6 -16.68 22.63 22.10
N ARG A 7 -15.83 23.66 21.97
CA ARG A 7 -14.80 23.72 20.93
C ARG A 7 -13.71 22.67 21.12
N ALA A 8 -13.22 22.49 22.35
CA ALA A 8 -12.23 21.47 22.67
C ALA A 8 -12.76 20.04 22.40
N ARG A 9 -14.03 19.78 22.73
CA ARG A 9 -14.68 18.50 22.46
C ARG A 9 -14.77 18.19 20.96
N LYS A 10 -15.24 19.15 20.15
CA LYS A 10 -15.29 19.00 18.69
C LYS A 10 -13.91 18.72 18.09
N TRP A 11 -12.88 19.40 18.56
CA TRP A 11 -11.51 19.16 18.09
C TRP A 11 -10.99 17.77 18.46
N GLY A 12 -11.35 17.26 19.65
CA GLY A 12 -11.06 15.88 20.04
C GLY A 12 -11.72 14.86 19.11
N GLU A 13 -13.02 15.01 18.86
CA GLU A 13 -13.81 14.13 17.98
C GLU A 13 -13.26 14.15 16.54
N GLU A 14 -12.95 15.33 15.97
CA GLU A 14 -12.35 15.45 14.64
C GLU A 14 -10.93 14.85 14.57
N ARG A 15 -10.17 14.92 15.66
CA ARG A 15 -8.83 14.33 15.73
C ARG A 15 -8.92 12.81 15.73
N ASP A 16 -9.79 12.25 16.57
CA ASP A 16 -9.98 10.81 16.69
C ASP A 16 -10.52 10.20 15.40
N GLN A 17 -11.46 10.89 14.73
CA GLN A 17 -11.94 10.49 13.41
C GLN A 17 -10.82 10.45 12.35
N ARG A 18 -9.97 11.48 12.32
CA ARG A 18 -8.80 11.51 11.41
C ARG A 18 -7.78 10.42 11.73
N TRP A 19 -7.60 10.06 13.00
CA TRP A 19 -6.73 8.94 13.38
C TRP A 19 -7.29 7.60 12.93
N LEU A 20 -8.59 7.38 13.13
CA LEU A 20 -9.27 6.16 12.69
C LEU A 20 -9.18 6.00 11.16
N GLU A 21 -9.47 7.05 10.41
CA GLU A 21 -9.39 7.03 8.94
C GLU A 21 -7.97 6.75 8.44
N ARG A 22 -6.95 7.36 9.06
CA ARG A 22 -5.54 7.05 8.75
C ARG A 22 -5.21 5.60 9.08
N GLY A 23 -5.68 5.09 10.22
CA GLY A 23 -5.48 3.70 10.63
C GLY A 23 -6.08 2.71 9.64
N ILE A 24 -7.33 2.94 9.22
CA ILE A 24 -8.03 2.11 8.22
C ILE A 24 -7.28 2.15 6.89
N ARG A 25 -6.88 3.34 6.41
CA ARG A 25 -6.15 3.48 5.15
C ARG A 25 -4.80 2.76 5.19
N ARG A 26 -4.04 2.91 6.27
CA ARG A 26 -2.74 2.24 6.45
C ARG A 26 -2.91 0.73 6.51
N GLY A 27 -3.87 0.23 7.29
CA GLY A 27 -4.15 -1.20 7.39
C GLY A 27 -4.58 -1.82 6.06
N ARG A 28 -5.39 -1.09 5.28
CA ARG A 28 -5.79 -1.49 3.94
C ARG A 28 -4.58 -1.63 3.01
N LEU A 29 -3.74 -0.60 2.94
CA LEU A 29 -2.54 -0.61 2.09
C LEU A 29 -1.59 -1.75 2.44
N GLU A 30 -1.37 -1.99 3.74
CA GLU A 30 -0.55 -3.11 4.20
C GLU A 30 -1.16 -4.47 3.80
N GLY A 31 -2.48 -4.61 3.90
CA GLY A 31 -3.20 -5.80 3.45
C GLY A 31 -3.08 -6.05 1.94
N GLU A 32 -3.22 -5.00 1.14
CA GLU A 32 -3.06 -5.06 -0.32
C GLU A 32 -1.63 -5.49 -0.70
N ARG A 33 -0.60 -4.90 -0.07
CA ARG A 33 0.80 -5.31 -0.31
C ARG A 33 1.03 -6.79 0.02
N LYS A 34 0.53 -7.27 1.17
CA LYS A 34 0.62 -8.70 1.55
C LYS A 34 -0.09 -9.61 0.56
N LEU A 35 -1.22 -9.17 -0.01
CA LEU A 35 -1.95 -9.93 -1.01
C LEU A 35 -1.12 -10.10 -2.29
N VAL A 36 -0.47 -9.03 -2.76
CA VAL A 36 0.41 -9.08 -3.94
C VAL A 36 1.60 -10.01 -3.70
N LEU A 37 2.24 -9.96 -2.52
CA LEU A 37 3.33 -10.88 -2.19
C LEU A 37 2.90 -12.36 -2.23
N ARG A 38 1.69 -12.68 -1.74
CA ARG A 38 1.13 -14.03 -1.86
C ARG A 38 0.87 -14.42 -3.32
N MET A 39 0.41 -13.49 -4.15
CA MET A 39 0.22 -13.71 -5.59
C MET A 39 1.56 -13.99 -6.28
N ALA A 40 2.59 -13.18 -6.01
CA ALA A 40 3.94 -13.36 -6.55
C ALA A 40 4.53 -14.72 -6.11
N THR A 41 4.41 -15.06 -4.82
CA THR A 41 4.84 -16.37 -4.29
C THR A 41 4.18 -17.52 -5.06
N ARG A 42 2.87 -17.44 -5.25
CA ARG A 42 2.10 -18.49 -5.94
C ARG A 42 2.44 -18.59 -7.42
N ARG A 43 2.73 -17.46 -8.07
CA ARG A 43 2.93 -17.37 -9.53
C ARG A 43 4.36 -17.67 -9.96
N PHE A 44 5.35 -17.22 -9.18
CA PHE A 44 6.76 -17.27 -9.54
C PHE A 44 7.61 -18.13 -8.59
N GLY A 45 7.09 -18.49 -7.42
CA GLY A 45 7.72 -19.40 -6.47
C GLY A 45 8.11 -18.75 -5.13
N PRO A 46 8.67 -19.54 -4.19
CA PRO A 46 8.86 -19.14 -2.79
C PRO A 46 9.69 -17.87 -2.57
N GLY A 47 10.76 -17.66 -3.37
CA GLY A 47 11.63 -16.49 -3.24
C GLY A 47 11.07 -15.19 -3.83
N ALA A 48 10.03 -15.29 -4.67
CA ALA A 48 9.53 -14.13 -5.41
C ALA A 48 8.90 -13.05 -4.51
N ALA A 49 8.36 -13.43 -3.35
CA ALA A 49 7.87 -12.45 -2.38
C ALA A 49 9.01 -11.66 -1.74
N ASP A 50 10.11 -12.32 -1.40
CA ASP A 50 11.25 -11.67 -0.76
C ASP A 50 11.91 -10.66 -1.73
N ASP A 51 12.00 -11.01 -3.01
CA ASP A 51 12.55 -10.14 -4.05
C ASP A 51 11.65 -8.93 -4.36
N LEU A 52 10.32 -9.13 -4.32
CA LEU A 52 9.34 -8.08 -4.64
C LEU A 52 9.00 -7.17 -3.43
N ALA A 53 9.21 -7.65 -2.20
CA ALA A 53 8.85 -6.92 -0.98
C ALA A 53 9.46 -5.51 -0.87
N PRO A 54 10.75 -5.27 -1.22
CA PRO A 54 11.32 -3.92 -1.21
C PRO A 54 10.59 -2.95 -2.14
N GLU A 55 10.22 -3.42 -3.33
CA GLU A 55 9.51 -2.59 -4.32
C GLU A 55 8.09 -2.25 -3.82
N LEU A 56 7.38 -3.22 -3.24
CA LEU A 56 6.05 -3.00 -2.65
C LEU A 56 6.08 -2.16 -1.38
N ALA A 57 7.16 -2.22 -0.59
CA ALA A 57 7.31 -1.44 0.63
C ALA A 57 7.29 0.07 0.35
N GLY A 58 7.83 0.46 -0.80
CA GLY A 58 7.81 1.84 -1.24
C GLY A 58 6.40 2.34 -1.60
N VAL A 59 5.55 1.49 -2.18
CA VAL A 59 4.28 1.91 -2.81
C VAL A 59 3.33 2.64 -1.88
N SER A 60 3.24 3.97 -1.97
CA SER A 60 2.54 4.81 -0.98
C SER A 60 1.01 4.75 -1.02
N ASP A 61 0.42 4.20 -2.09
CA ASP A 61 -1.03 4.18 -2.30
C ASP A 61 -1.54 2.85 -2.86
N SER A 62 -2.86 2.66 -2.77
CA SER A 62 -3.54 1.45 -3.22
C SER A 62 -3.48 1.26 -4.74
N ASP A 63 -3.43 2.34 -5.52
CA ASP A 63 -3.47 2.28 -6.98
C ASP A 63 -2.16 1.73 -7.54
N GLY A 64 -1.02 2.14 -6.97
CA GLY A 64 0.28 1.56 -7.28
C GLY A 64 0.36 0.08 -6.93
N VAL A 65 -0.21 -0.33 -5.79
CA VAL A 65 -0.23 -1.75 -5.39
C VAL A 65 -1.11 -2.56 -6.33
N ALA A 66 -2.28 -2.03 -6.72
CA ALA A 66 -3.17 -2.65 -7.69
C ALA A 66 -2.50 -2.78 -9.08
N ALA A 67 -1.71 -1.80 -9.49
CA ALA A 67 -0.97 -1.86 -10.75
C ALA A 67 0.09 -2.98 -10.75
N ILE A 68 0.84 -3.16 -9.66
CA ILE A 68 1.75 -4.32 -9.49
C ILE A 68 0.95 -5.62 -9.51
N ALA A 69 -0.17 -5.67 -8.78
CA ALA A 69 -1.03 -6.86 -8.72
C ALA A 69 -1.49 -7.33 -10.11
N ALA A 70 -1.88 -6.39 -10.98
CA ALA A 70 -2.24 -6.69 -12.37
C ALA A 70 -1.04 -7.29 -13.14
N LYS A 71 0.15 -6.71 -12.96
CA LYS A 71 1.36 -7.15 -13.66
C LYS A 71 1.90 -8.51 -13.23
N VAL A 72 1.58 -8.99 -12.02
CA VAL A 72 1.90 -10.36 -11.60
C VAL A 72 1.40 -11.40 -12.60
N PHE A 73 0.26 -11.16 -13.26
CA PHE A 73 -0.31 -12.11 -14.22
C PHE A 73 0.19 -11.90 -15.66
N GLU A 74 0.74 -10.73 -15.98
CA GLU A 74 1.22 -10.39 -17.31
C GLU A 74 2.71 -10.72 -17.51
N CYS A 75 3.51 -10.60 -16.45
CA CYS A 75 4.94 -10.90 -16.46
C CYS A 75 5.20 -12.42 -16.49
N LYS A 76 6.28 -12.82 -17.17
CA LYS A 76 6.71 -14.22 -17.25
C LYS A 76 7.52 -14.62 -16.03
N THR A 77 8.32 -13.70 -15.50
CA THR A 77 9.20 -13.90 -14.33
C THR A 77 8.99 -12.82 -13.27
N VAL A 78 9.51 -13.06 -12.07
CA VAL A 78 9.54 -12.05 -11.01
C VAL A 78 10.47 -10.90 -11.35
N ASP A 79 11.59 -11.15 -12.03
CA ASP A 79 12.53 -10.11 -12.45
C ASP A 79 11.88 -9.12 -13.42
N GLU A 80 11.12 -9.61 -14.41
CA GLU A 80 10.37 -8.74 -15.33
C GLU A 80 9.36 -7.84 -14.58
N LEU A 81 8.73 -8.37 -13.53
CA LEU A 81 7.80 -7.62 -12.69
C LEU A 81 8.51 -6.54 -11.88
N ILE A 82 9.66 -6.88 -11.27
CA ILE A 82 10.49 -5.95 -10.48
C ILE A 82 11.03 -4.83 -11.37
N GLU A 83 11.58 -5.16 -12.54
CA GLU A 83 12.04 -4.17 -13.52
C GLU A 83 10.90 -3.23 -13.95
N TRP A 84 9.71 -3.79 -14.19
CA TRP A 84 8.53 -2.97 -14.49
C TRP A 84 8.16 -2.06 -13.32
N ALA A 85 8.09 -2.57 -12.09
CA ALA A 85 7.77 -1.78 -10.90
C ALA A 85 8.76 -0.63 -10.70
N ARG A 86 10.05 -0.90 -10.90
CA ARG A 86 11.13 0.10 -10.82
C ARG A 86 11.06 1.19 -11.88
N ARG A 87 10.51 0.89 -13.05
CA ARG A 87 10.39 1.86 -14.14
C ARG A 87 9.07 2.65 -14.09
N SER A 88 8.00 1.99 -13.67
CA SER A 88 6.63 2.50 -13.82
C SER A 88 6.06 3.15 -12.56
N LEU A 89 6.64 2.91 -11.38
CA LEU A 89 6.24 3.59 -10.16
C LEU A 89 7.21 4.74 -9.86
N PRO A 90 6.75 6.01 -9.85
CA PRO A 90 7.61 7.17 -9.59
C PRO A 90 8.25 7.09 -8.20
N GLU A 91 9.42 7.70 -8.00
CA GLU A 91 10.09 7.77 -6.70
C GLU A 91 9.21 8.40 -5.60
N ALA A 92 8.29 9.31 -5.98
CA ALA A 92 7.33 9.90 -5.05
C ALA A 92 6.26 8.92 -4.55
N ALA A 93 6.14 7.76 -5.19
CA ALA A 93 5.31 6.65 -4.78
C ALA A 93 6.13 5.53 -4.11
N ARG A 94 7.43 5.71 -3.83
CA ARG A 94 8.29 4.80 -3.06
C ARG A 94 8.64 5.37 -1.69
#